data_AF-A0A944TPT7-F1
#
_entry.id   AF-A0A944TPT7-F1
#
_cell.length_a   1.000
_cell.length_b   1.000
_cell.length_c   1.000
_cell.angle_alpha   90.00
_cell.angle_beta   90.00
_cell.angle_gamma   90.00
#
_symmetry.space_group_name_H-M   'P 1'
#
loop_
_entity.id
_entity.type
_entity.pdbx_description
1 polymer ?
#
loop_
_entity_poly.entity_id
_entity_poly.type
_entity_poly.pdbx_seq_one_letter_code
_entity_poly.pdbx_strand_id
1 'polypeptide(L)'
;MHSINQIFGYISRTKIAGVVPLDIVAHFILGILILLFCLKILKLDFKKSFLILLALTVGKEIYDSFTLTATWEEALKDFCVTFSYPILRLGITKLMKKIEDA
;
A
#
# COMPACT_ATOMS: atom_id res chain seq x y z
N MET A 1 -5.82 -22.41 -13.46
CA MET A 1 -6.12 -21.96 -12.08
C MET A 1 -5.15 -22.50 -11.04
N HIS A 2 -4.64 -23.74 -11.18
CA HIS A 2 -3.67 -24.33 -10.24
C HIS A 2 -2.27 -23.65 -10.24
N SER A 3 -1.81 -23.16 -11.40
CA SER A 3 -0.49 -22.55 -11.54
C SER A 3 -0.35 -21.16 -10.92
N ILE A 4 -1.45 -20.40 -10.82
CA ILE A 4 -1.44 -19.04 -10.26
C ILE A 4 -1.24 -19.10 -8.74
N ASN A 5 -1.97 -19.96 -8.05
CA ASN A 5 -1.86 -20.12 -6.60
C ASN A 5 -0.46 -20.58 -6.14
N GLN A 6 0.25 -21.36 -6.96
CA GLN A 6 1.63 -21.76 -6.66
C GLN A 6 2.62 -20.59 -6.74
N ILE A 7 2.44 -19.68 -7.71
CA ILE A 7 3.30 -18.50 -7.88
C ILE A 7 3.08 -17.53 -6.71
N PHE A 8 1.83 -17.25 -6.34
CA PHE A 8 1.51 -16.40 -5.19
C PHE A 8 2.03 -17.00 -3.87
N GLY A 9 1.93 -18.32 -3.69
CA GLY A 9 2.49 -19.01 -2.53
C GLY A 9 4.02 -18.94 -2.44
N TYR A 10 4.73 -18.96 -3.58
CA TYR A 10 6.18 -18.82 -3.62
C TYR A 10 6.63 -17.39 -3.29
N ILE A 11 5.93 -16.38 -3.85
CA ILE A 11 6.18 -14.96 -3.58
C ILE A 11 5.96 -14.63 -2.10
N SER A 12 4.88 -15.14 -1.50
CA SER A 12 4.57 -14.97 -0.07
C SER A 12 5.66 -15.53 0.86
N ARG A 13 6.30 -16.64 0.47
CA ARG A 13 7.39 -17.26 1.25
C ARG A 13 8.78 -16.70 0.95
N THR A 14 8.92 -15.92 -0.12
CA THR A 14 10.21 -15.36 -0.53
C THR A 14 10.50 -14.13 0.32
N LYS A 15 11.60 -14.16 1.06
CA LYS A 15 12.08 -13.01 1.84
C LYS A 15 13.19 -12.30 1.09
N ILE A 16 13.08 -10.98 0.94
CA ILE A 16 14.21 -10.16 0.51
C ILE A 16 15.23 -10.13 1.65
N ALA A 17 16.48 -10.43 1.32
CA ALA A 17 17.60 -10.53 2.26
C ALA A 17 17.34 -11.47 3.46
N GLY A 18 16.42 -12.44 3.33
CA GLY A 18 16.05 -13.37 4.41
C GLY A 18 15.24 -12.76 5.55
N VAL A 19 14.96 -11.45 5.53
CA VAL A 19 14.39 -10.70 6.66
C VAL A 19 12.99 -10.16 6.34
N VAL A 20 12.76 -9.61 5.14
CA VAL A 20 11.51 -8.92 4.81
C VAL A 20 10.70 -9.72 3.80
N PRO A 21 9.46 -10.14 4.11
CA PRO A 21 8.58 -10.77 3.12
C PRO A 21 8.41 -9.90 1.88
N LEU A 22 8.55 -10.49 0.69
CA LEU A 22 8.41 -9.80 -0.60
C LEU A 22 7.04 -9.13 -0.75
N ASP A 23 6.02 -9.73 -0.15
CA ASP A 23 4.67 -9.22 -0.05
C ASP A 23 4.59 -7.81 0.58
N ILE A 24 5.27 -7.59 1.71
CA ILE A 24 5.37 -6.26 2.34
C ILE A 24 5.98 -5.23 1.39
N VAL A 25 7.04 -5.64 0.70
CA VAL A 25 7.77 -4.76 -0.22
C VAL A 25 6.88 -4.41 -1.42
N ALA A 26 6.10 -5.36 -1.92
CA ALA A 26 5.13 -5.13 -2.97
C ALA A 26 4.05 -4.12 -2.53
N HIS A 27 3.48 -4.28 -1.32
CA HIS A 27 2.50 -3.33 -0.77
C HIS A 27 3.06 -1.91 -0.66
N PHE A 28 4.30 -1.76 -0.18
CA PHE A 28 4.96 -0.47 -0.10
C PHE A 28 5.18 0.17 -1.47
N ILE A 29 5.76 -0.58 -2.42
CA ILE A 29 6.07 -0.08 -3.77
C ILE A 29 4.79 0.24 -4.52
N LEU A 30 3.78 -0.63 -4.49
CA LEU A 30 2.50 -0.40 -5.15
C LEU A 30 1.79 0.83 -4.59
N GLY A 31 1.77 1.00 -3.26
CA GLY A 31 1.20 2.20 -2.64
C GLY A 31 1.85 3.50 -3.15
N ILE A 32 3.18 3.51 -3.25
CA ILE A 32 3.93 4.65 -3.82
C ILE A 32 3.60 4.86 -5.28
N LEU A 33 3.62 3.79 -6.10
CA LEU A 33 3.36 3.88 -7.53
C LEU A 33 1.95 4.40 -7.82
N ILE A 34 0.93 3.89 -7.13
CA ILE A 34 -0.46 4.34 -7.28
C ILE A 34 -0.58 5.81 -6.89
N LEU A 35 0.02 6.22 -5.76
CA LEU A 35 -0.01 7.61 -5.32
C LEU A 35 0.68 8.53 -6.33
N LEU A 36 1.87 8.16 -6.81
CA LEU A 36 2.61 8.93 -7.81
C LEU A 36 1.89 8.97 -9.16
N PHE A 37 1.25 7.89 -9.56
CA PHE A 37 0.43 7.83 -10.76
C PHE A 37 -0.73 8.83 -10.67
N CYS A 38 -1.47 8.82 -9.56
CA CYS A 38 -2.57 9.76 -9.33
C CYS A 38 -2.10 11.23 -9.31
N LEU A 39 -0.98 11.51 -8.61
CA LEU A 39 -0.46 12.87 -8.46
C LEU A 39 0.21 13.41 -9.73
N LYS A 40 1.05 12.61 -10.39
CA LYS A 40 1.89 13.07 -11.51
C LYS A 40 1.26 12.85 -12.88
N ILE A 41 0.56 11.73 -13.08
CA ILE A 41 -0.01 11.37 -14.38
C ILE A 41 -1.44 11.90 -14.47
N LEU A 42 -2.29 11.53 -13.50
CA LEU A 42 -3.68 11.99 -13.48
C LEU A 42 -3.85 13.43 -12.95
N LYS A 43 -2.78 14.02 -12.41
CA LYS A 43 -2.76 15.39 -11.85
C LYS A 43 -3.85 15.63 -10.81
N LEU A 44 -4.22 14.60 -10.06
CA LEU A 44 -5.21 14.70 -9.00
C LEU A 44 -4.62 15.39 -7.78
N ASP A 45 -5.47 16.06 -7.01
CA ASP A 45 -5.06 16.55 -5.70
C ASP A 45 -4.76 15.38 -4.74
N PHE A 46 -3.99 15.68 -3.70
CA PHE A 46 -3.56 14.65 -2.75
C PHE A 46 -4.73 13.96 -2.06
N LYS A 47 -5.80 14.70 -1.74
CA LYS A 47 -6.96 14.14 -1.04
C LYS A 47 -7.66 13.11 -1.93
N LYS A 48 -7.89 13.42 -3.20
CA LYS A 48 -8.45 12.45 -4.17
C LYS A 48 -7.54 11.24 -4.37
N SER A 49 -6.23 11.48 -4.53
CA SER A 49 -5.25 10.41 -4.70
C SER A 49 -5.22 9.44 -3.50
N PHE A 50 -5.30 10.01 -2.29
CA PHE A 50 -5.38 9.24 -1.05
C PHE A 50 -6.67 8.43 -0.96
N LEU A 51 -7.81 9.01 -1.33
CA LEU A 51 -9.10 8.30 -1.35
C LEU A 51 -9.12 7.16 -2.37
N ILE A 52 -8.50 7.34 -3.54
CA ILE A 52 -8.36 6.27 -4.54
C ILE A 52 -7.52 5.13 -3.97
N LEU A 53 -6.38 5.42 -3.37
CA LEU A 53 -5.53 4.41 -2.74
C LEU A 53 -6.29 3.65 -1.63
N LEU A 54 -7.10 4.37 -0.85
CA LEU A 54 -7.96 3.78 0.19
C LEU A 54 -9.02 2.86 -0.41
N ALA A 55 -9.72 3.31 -1.45
CA ALA A 55 -10.73 2.50 -2.13
C ALA A 55 -10.12 1.23 -2.74
N LEU A 56 -8.93 1.32 -3.34
CA LEU A 56 -8.22 0.16 -3.90
C LEU A 56 -7.80 -0.84 -2.81
N THR A 57 -7.27 -0.34 -1.69
CA THR A 57 -6.83 -1.19 -0.57
C THR A 57 -8.03 -1.90 0.07
N VAL A 58 -9.10 -1.17 0.37
CA VAL A 58 -10.34 -1.75 0.91
C VAL A 58 -10.98 -2.71 -0.10
N GLY A 59 -10.98 -2.38 -1.38
CA GLY A 59 -11.49 -3.26 -2.43
C GLY A 59 -10.73 -4.59 -2.53
N LYS A 60 -9.40 -4.55 -2.40
CA LYS A 60 -8.54 -5.76 -2.32
C LYS A 60 -8.90 -6.60 -1.11
N GLU A 61 -9.01 -6.00 0.08
CA GLU A 61 -9.36 -6.72 1.31
C GLU A 61 -10.77 -7.33 1.28
N ILE A 62 -11.74 -6.63 0.69
CA ILE A 62 -13.08 -7.17 0.48
C ILE A 62 -13.02 -8.39 -0.45
N TYR A 63 -12.28 -8.29 -1.56
CA TYR A 63 -12.11 -9.40 -2.49
C TYR A 63 -11.43 -10.61 -1.82
N ASP A 64 -10.36 -10.36 -1.06
CA ASP A 64 -9.62 -11.40 -0.36
C ASP A 64 -10.48 -12.05 0.75
N SER A 65 -11.35 -11.28 1.41
CA SER A 65 -12.31 -11.79 2.40
C SER A 65 -13.29 -12.81 1.80
N PHE A 66 -13.67 -12.66 0.53
CA PHE A 66 -14.49 -13.65 -0.18
C PHE A 66 -13.72 -14.93 -0.51
N THR A 67 -12.38 -14.90 -0.52
CA THR A 67 -11.53 -16.06 -0.81
C THR A 67 -11.13 -16.86 0.43
N LEU A 68 -11.56 -16.45 1.63
CA LEU A 68 -11.36 -17.12 2.95
C LEU A 68 -9.89 -17.37 3.35
N THR A 69 -8.92 -16.80 2.65
CA THR A 69 -7.48 -16.98 2.90
C THR A 69 -6.81 -15.86 3.67
N ALA A 70 -7.48 -14.71 3.85
CA ALA A 70 -6.89 -13.53 4.46
C ALA A 70 -7.29 -13.37 5.93
N THR A 71 -6.29 -13.14 6.79
CA THR A 71 -6.51 -12.80 8.20
C THR A 71 -6.60 -11.29 8.40
N TRP A 72 -7.33 -10.84 9.42
CA TRP A 72 -7.40 -9.41 9.78
C TRP A 72 -6.04 -8.81 10.14
N GLU A 73 -5.09 -9.62 10.63
CA GLU A 73 -3.73 -9.18 10.94
C GLU A 73 -2.93 -8.86 9.67
N GLU A 74 -3.04 -9.69 8.63
CA GLU A 74 -2.42 -9.44 7.33
C GLU A 74 -3.01 -8.20 6.66
N ALA A 75 -4.34 -8.07 6.68
CA ALA A 75 -5.05 -6.90 6.17
C ALA A 75 -4.54 -5.58 6.81
N LEU A 76 -4.41 -5.58 8.13
CA LEU A 76 -3.93 -4.41 8.87
C LEU A 76 -2.47 -4.08 8.55
N LYS A 77 -1.63 -5.11 8.43
CA LYS A 77 -0.22 -4.97 8.10
C LYS A 77 -0.04 -4.40 6.69
N ASP A 78 -0.74 -4.94 5.70
CA ASP A 78 -0.74 -4.48 4.31
C ASP A 78 -1.21 -3.03 4.20
N PHE A 79 -2.27 -2.69 4.95
CA PHE A 79 -2.77 -1.32 5.06
C PHE A 79 -1.70 -0.37 5.62
N CYS A 80 -1.14 -0.67 6.80
CA CYS A 80 -0.11 0.17 7.43
C CYS A 80 1.09 0.41 6.51
N VAL A 81 1.55 -0.62 5.82
CA VAL A 81 2.69 -0.54 4.91
C VAL A 81 2.36 0.30 3.68
N THR A 82 1.21 0.05 3.04
CA THR A 82 0.74 0.78 1.85
C THR A 82 0.56 2.28 2.16
N PHE A 83 0.08 2.62 3.35
CA PHE A 83 -0.21 3.99 3.77
C PHE A 83 0.95 4.73 4.45
N SER A 84 2.02 4.02 4.81
CA SER A 84 3.18 4.61 5.49
C SER A 84 3.75 5.83 4.76
N TYR A 85 4.01 5.71 3.44
CA TYR A 85 4.55 6.81 2.64
C TYR A 85 3.57 7.99 2.47
N PRO A 86 2.30 7.80 2.05
CA PRO A 86 1.32 8.89 2.01
C PRO A 86 1.20 9.65 3.33
N ILE A 87 1.18 8.94 4.46
CA ILE A 87 1.06 9.53 5.80
C ILE A 87 2.33 10.31 6.18
N LEU A 88 3.51 9.72 5.97
CA LEU A 88 4.79 10.40 6.22
C LEU A 88 4.90 11.68 5.38
N ARG A 89 4.52 11.62 4.10
CA ARG A 89 4.51 12.79 3.21
C ARG A 89 3.62 13.90 3.77
N LEU A 90 2.40 13.58 4.22
CA LEU A 90 1.52 14.56 4.87
C LEU A 90 2.14 15.16 6.13
N GLY A 91 2.76 14.33 6.98
CA GLY A 91 3.40 14.77 8.22
C GLY A 91 4.54 15.75 7.95
N ILE A 92 5.43 15.40 7.01
CA ILE A 92 6.55 16.25 6.60
C ILE A 92 6.04 17.57 6.01
N THR A 93 5.06 17.54 5.09
CA THR A 93 4.52 18.78 4.49
C THR A 93 3.90 19.70 5.55
N LYS A 94 3.19 19.15 6.54
CA LYS A 94 2.63 19.95 7.64
C LYS A 94 3.72 20.53 8.54
N LEU A 95 4.76 19.75 8.85
CA LEU A 95 5.87 20.20 9.69
C LEU A 95 6.65 21.33 9.02
N MET A 96 6.97 21.20 7.72
CA MET A 96 7.66 22.23 6.95
C MET A 96 6.88 23.54 6.93
N LYS A 97 5.57 23.47 6.66
CA LYS A 97 4.71 24.66 6.68
C LYS A 97 4.72 25.36 8.04
N LYS A 98 4.66 24.58 9.13
CA LYS A 98 4.73 25.14 10.49
C LYS A 98 6.06 25.83 10.81
N ILE A 99 7.17 25.35 10.24
CA ILE A 99 8.49 25.97 10.40
C ILE A 99 8.58 27.27 9.60
N GLU A 100 8.00 27.32 8.39
CA GLU A 100 7.96 28.55 7.57
C GLU A 100 7.07 29.65 8.16
N ASP A 101 6.00 29.25 8.88
CA ASP A 101 5.05 30.16 9.53
C ASP A 101 5.52 30.68 10.91
N ALA A 102 6.68 30.22 11.42
CA ALA A 102 7.21 30.52 12.77
C ALA A 102 8.42 31.47 12.74
#